data_AF-A0A527GKI2-F1
#
_entry.id   AF-A0A527GKI2-F1
#
_cell.length_a   1.000
_cell.length_b   1.000
_cell.length_c   1.000
_cell.angle_alpha   90.00
_cell.angle_beta   90.00
_cell.angle_gamma   90.00
#
_symmetry.space_group_name_H-M   'P 1'
#
loop_
_entity.id
_entity.type
_entity.pdbx_description
1 polymer ?
#
loop_
_entity_poly.entity_id
_entity_poly.type
_entity_poly.pdbx_seq_one_letter_code
_entity_poly.pdbx_strand_id
1 'polypeptide(L)'
;MAALGAGANEEAAQSLTASIISAEAEGLSSVGLSHFIDYLEALEAGRIDGNADPVITRPALAVYLSDARRGLAHTGFDRTIDDLAKAAKLFGVAIFSQKNAYT
;
A
#
# COMPACT_ATOMS: atom_id res chain seq x y z
N MET A 1 -9.70 -12.15 10.56
CA MET A 1 -9.71 -11.16 9.47
C MET A 1 -9.06 -11.82 8.25
N ALA A 2 -9.71 -11.85 7.08
CA ALA A 2 -9.30 -12.70 5.94
C ALA A 2 -7.83 -12.48 5.50
N ALA A 3 -7.37 -11.23 5.40
CA ALA A 3 -5.98 -10.92 5.05
C ALA A 3 -4.94 -11.47 6.05
N LEU A 4 -5.24 -11.44 7.36
CA LEU A 4 -4.38 -12.05 8.38
C LEU A 4 -4.33 -13.58 8.20
N GLY A 5 -5.47 -14.20 7.89
CA GLY A 5 -5.55 -15.63 7.61
C GLY A 5 -4.77 -16.05 6.37
N ALA A 6 -4.69 -15.17 5.37
CA ALA A 6 -3.94 -15.35 4.14
C ALA A 6 -2.42 -15.08 4.29
N GLY A 7 -1.95 -14.61 5.45
CA GLY A 7 -0.53 -14.42 5.75
C GLY A 7 -0.03 -12.98 5.78
N ALA A 8 -0.91 -11.97 5.74
CA ALA A 8 -0.53 -10.58 5.99
C ALA A 8 -0.28 -10.32 7.49
N ASN A 9 0.66 -9.42 7.80
CA ASN A 9 0.78 -8.84 9.14
C ASN A 9 -0.36 -7.83 9.41
N GLU A 10 -0.45 -7.34 10.65
CA GLU A 10 -1.53 -6.44 11.09
C GLU A 10 -1.60 -5.14 10.29
N GLU A 11 -0.46 -4.49 10.07
CA GLU A 11 -0.37 -3.23 9.34
C GLU A 11 -0.78 -3.40 7.86
N ALA A 12 -0.22 -4.41 7.20
CA ALA A 12 -0.54 -4.77 5.83
C ALA A 12 -2.03 -5.10 5.66
N ALA A 13 -2.60 -5.89 6.58
CA ALA A 13 -4.02 -6.23 6.58
C ALA A 13 -4.90 -4.99 6.78
N GLN A 14 -4.51 -4.07 7.67
CA GLN A 14 -5.24 -2.83 7.93
C GLN A 14 -5.23 -1.92 6.69
N SER A 15 -4.06 -1.64 6.13
CA SER A 15 -3.89 -0.81 4.92
C SER A 15 -4.67 -1.36 3.72
N LEU A 16 -4.57 -2.67 3.47
CA LEU A 16 -5.31 -3.32 2.39
C LEU A 16 -6.82 -3.22 2.60
N THR A 17 -7.30 -3.59 3.79
CA THR A 17 -8.74 -3.60 4.06
C THR A 17 -9.33 -2.19 3.98
N ALA A 18 -8.61 -1.17 4.48
CA ALA A 18 -9.04 0.23 4.37
C ALA A 18 -9.17 0.67 2.91
N SER A 19 -8.20 0.32 2.05
CA SER A 19 -8.25 0.64 0.63
C SER A 19 -9.42 -0.05 -0.08
N ILE A 20 -9.64 -1.34 0.18
CA ILE A 20 -10.75 -2.11 -0.39
C ILE A 20 -12.11 -1.52 0.02
N ILE A 21 -12.28 -1.16 1.29
CA ILE A 21 -13.51 -0.55 1.78
C ILE A 21 -13.76 0.80 1.11
N SER A 22 -12.73 1.64 0.98
CA SER A 22 -12.86 2.95 0.32
C SER A 22 -13.26 2.79 -1.14
N ALA A 23 -12.58 1.91 -1.87
CA ALA A 23 -12.88 1.63 -3.27
C ALA A 23 -14.31 1.14 -3.48
N GLU A 24 -14.78 0.19 -2.65
CA GLU A 24 -16.14 -0.32 -2.74
C GLU A 24 -17.18 0.77 -2.44
N ALA A 25 -16.94 1.59 -1.41
CA ALA A 25 -17.82 2.70 -1.04
C ALA A 25 -17.93 3.77 -2.13
N GLU A 26 -16.88 3.94 -2.93
CA GLU A 26 -16.84 4.86 -4.08
C GLU A 26 -17.40 4.23 -5.38
N GLY A 27 -17.83 2.96 -5.34
CA GLY A 27 -18.34 2.25 -6.53
C GLY A 27 -17.24 1.79 -7.50
N LEU A 28 -15.98 1.77 -7.06
CA LEU A 28 -14.82 1.29 -7.82
C LEU A 28 -14.67 -0.23 -7.67
N SER A 29 -15.72 -1.00 -7.99
CA SER A 29 -15.80 -2.42 -7.67
C SER A 29 -14.68 -3.29 -8.25
N SER A 30 -14.04 -2.87 -9.36
CA SER A 30 -12.89 -3.58 -9.96
C SER A 30 -11.61 -3.54 -9.13
N VAL A 31 -11.52 -2.62 -8.16
CA VAL A 31 -10.43 -2.52 -7.18
C VAL A 31 -10.96 -2.56 -5.73
N GLY A 32 -12.27 -2.80 -5.57
CA GLY A 32 -12.95 -3.00 -4.29
C GLY A 32 -12.99 -4.48 -3.88
N LEU A 33 -14.10 -4.92 -3.29
CA LEU A 33 -14.21 -6.24 -2.66
C LEU A 33 -13.94 -7.40 -3.63
N SER A 34 -14.24 -7.24 -4.92
CA SER A 34 -13.95 -8.29 -5.92
C SER A 34 -12.44 -8.54 -6.04
N HIS A 35 -11.64 -7.48 -6.07
CA HIS A 35 -10.19 -7.55 -6.19
C HIS A 35 -9.50 -7.98 -4.89
N PHE A 36 -10.17 -7.80 -3.75
CA PHE A 36 -9.68 -8.30 -2.47
C PHE A 36 -9.43 -9.81 -2.50
N ILE A 37 -10.24 -10.57 -3.24
CA ILE A 37 -10.06 -12.03 -3.38
C ILE A 37 -8.73 -12.35 -4.06
N ASP A 38 -8.36 -11.61 -5.11
CA ASP A 38 -7.07 -11.77 -5.79
C ASP A 38 -5.89 -11.50 -4.84
N TYR A 39 -6.02 -10.52 -3.95
CA TYR A 39 -5.02 -10.23 -2.91
C TYR A 39 -4.88 -11.38 -1.91
N LEU A 40 -5.99 -11.98 -1.47
CA LEU A 40 -5.94 -13.13 -0.56
C LEU A 40 -5.23 -14.33 -1.22
N GLU A 41 -5.59 -14.66 -2.45
CA GLU A 41 -4.92 -15.73 -3.20
C GLU A 41 -3.43 -15.44 -3.43
N ALA A 42 -3.06 -14.19 -3.69
CA ALA A 42 -1.68 -13.79 -3.90
C ALA A 42 -0.84 -13.81 -2.61
N LEU A 43 -1.44 -13.48 -1.46
CA LEU A 43 -0.84 -13.65 -0.13
C LEU A 43 -0.63 -15.14 0.17
N GLU A 44 -1.66 -15.97 0.03
CA GLU A 44 -1.58 -17.41 0.28
C GLU A 44 -0.56 -18.11 -0.63
N ALA A 45 -0.47 -17.69 -1.89
CA ALA A 45 0.50 -18.21 -2.85
C ALA A 45 1.93 -17.65 -2.66
N GLY A 46 2.17 -16.73 -1.70
CA GLY A 46 3.47 -16.10 -1.48
C GLY A 46 3.93 -15.19 -2.63
N ARG A 47 3.01 -14.77 -3.51
CA ARG A 47 3.27 -13.76 -4.54
C ARG A 47 3.39 -12.38 -3.92
N ILE A 48 2.65 -12.15 -2.84
CA ILE A 48 2.80 -11.01 -1.94
C ILE A 48 3.52 -11.49 -0.69
N ASP A 49 4.60 -10.82 -0.32
CA ASP A 49 5.17 -10.99 1.02
C ASP A 49 4.32 -10.17 2.01
N GLY A 50 3.40 -10.85 2.70
CA GLY A 50 2.51 -10.24 3.69
C GLY A 50 3.22 -9.67 4.93
N ASN A 51 4.51 -9.96 5.10
CA ASN A 51 5.34 -9.44 6.18
C ASN A 51 6.44 -8.49 5.68
N ALA A 52 6.40 -8.11 4.40
CA ALA A 52 7.36 -7.17 3.83
C ALA A 52 7.30 -5.82 4.57
N ASP A 53 8.48 -5.34 4.97
CA ASP A 53 8.64 -4.03 5.57
C ASP A 53 9.13 -3.02 4.50
N PRO A 54 8.26 -2.11 4.02
CA PRO A 54 8.63 -1.20 2.94
C PRO A 54 9.76 -0.26 3.38
N VAL A 55 10.78 -0.14 2.54
CA VAL A 55 11.90 0.78 2.78
C VAL A 55 11.59 2.12 2.15
N ILE A 56 11.37 3.12 2.99
CA ILE A 56 11.06 4.49 2.57
C ILE A 56 12.31 5.35 2.74
N THR A 57 12.66 6.06 1.67
CA THR A 57 13.76 7.03 1.66
C THR A 57 13.28 8.36 1.11
N ARG A 58 14.02 9.43 1.42
CA ARG A 58 13.71 10.79 0.98
C ARG A 58 14.92 11.39 0.25
N PRO A 59 15.16 11.03 -1.03
CA PRO A 59 16.33 11.49 -1.77
C PRO A 59 16.34 12.99 -2.08
N ALA A 60 15.18 13.65 -2.02
CA ALA A 60 15.07 15.11 -2.13
C ALA A 60 13.92 15.63 -1.26
N LEU A 61 13.91 16.94 -0.99
CA LEU A 61 12.94 17.57 -0.08
C LEU A 61 11.48 17.26 -0.43
N ALA A 62 11.15 17.19 -1.72
CA ALA A 62 9.80 16.92 -2.21
C ALA A 62 9.64 15.49 -2.79
N VAL A 63 10.62 14.60 -2.64
CA VAL A 63 10.60 13.27 -3.27
C VAL A 63 10.75 12.18 -2.23
N TYR A 64 9.79 11.26 -2.22
CA TYR A 64 9.76 10.06 -1.39
C TYR A 64 9.84 8.84 -2.30
N LEU A 65 10.71 7.89 -1.95
CA LEU A 65 10.89 6.64 -2.66
C LEU A 65 10.58 5.47 -1.73
N SER A 66 9.64 4.62 -2.13
CA SER A 66 9.26 3.39 -1.43
C SER A 66 9.69 2.16 -2.22
N ASP A 67 10.46 1.26 -1.61
CA ASP A 67 10.61 -0.12 -2.07
C ASP A 67 9.69 -1.01 -1.25
N ALA A 68 8.63 -1.54 -1.86
CA ALA A 68 7.64 -2.34 -1.15
C ALA A 68 8.11 -3.78 -0.89
N ARG A 69 9.30 -4.18 -1.37
CA ARG A 69 9.94 -5.47 -1.06
C ARG A 69 9.05 -6.70 -1.34
N ARG A 70 8.33 -6.68 -2.48
CA ARG A 70 7.31 -7.67 -2.89
C ARG A 70 6.05 -7.68 -2.02
N GLY A 71 5.89 -6.70 -1.15
CA GLY A 71 4.70 -6.50 -0.33
C GLY A 71 3.61 -5.72 -1.05
N LEU A 72 2.63 -5.31 -0.25
CA LEU A 72 1.49 -4.51 -0.68
C LEU A 72 1.91 -3.07 -0.97
N ALA A 73 1.31 -2.48 -2.02
CA ALA A 73 1.54 -1.09 -2.38
C ALA A 73 1.06 -0.09 -1.31
N HIS A 74 0.05 -0.48 -0.53
CA HIS A 74 -0.66 0.34 0.45
C HIS A 74 0.22 0.75 1.63
N THR A 75 0.95 -0.19 2.23
CA THR A 75 1.70 0.05 3.48
C THR A 75 2.76 1.14 3.34
N GLY A 76 3.53 1.13 2.25
CA GLY A 76 4.54 2.15 1.98
C GLY A 76 3.94 3.54 1.78
N PHE A 77 2.77 3.61 1.12
CA PHE A 77 2.04 4.86 0.90
C PHE A 77 1.43 5.41 2.20
N ASP A 78 0.77 4.56 2.99
CA ASP A 78 0.11 4.95 4.24
C ASP A 78 1.13 5.49 5.26
N ARG A 79 2.32 4.91 5.34
CA ARG A 79 3.42 5.44 6.17
C ARG A 79 3.94 6.81 5.71
N THR A 80 3.69 7.20 4.47
CA THR A 80 4.29 8.39 3.84
C THR A 80 3.30 9.53 3.58
N ILE A 81 2.00 9.24 3.48
CA ILE A 81 1.00 10.19 2.96
C ILE A 81 0.94 11.53 3.72
N ASP A 82 1.08 11.51 5.04
CA ASP A 82 1.07 12.73 5.85
C ASP A 82 2.27 13.63 5.55
N ASP A 83 3.46 13.04 5.44
CA ASP A 83 4.69 13.78 5.12
C ASP A 83 4.76 14.20 3.66
N LEU A 84 4.16 13.41 2.76
CA LEU A 84 3.94 13.77 1.36
C LEU A 84 3.04 15.00 1.25
N ALA A 85 1.92 15.01 1.98
CA ALA A 85 0.98 16.14 1.99
C ALA A 85 1.62 17.41 2.59
N LYS A 86 2.40 17.28 3.68
CA LYS A 86 3.16 18.39 4.26
C LYS A 86 4.18 18.96 3.26
N ALA A 87 4.93 18.08 2.57
CA ALA A 87 5.90 18.49 1.57
C ALA A 87 5.23 19.21 0.39
N ALA A 88 4.08 18.71 -0.09
CA ALA A 88 3.32 19.34 -1.16
C ALA A 88 2.86 20.75 -0.78
N LYS A 89 2.38 20.94 0.46
CA LYS A 89 1.99 22.28 0.97
C LYS A 89 3.19 23.23 1.07
N LEU A 90 4.35 22.74 1.48
CA LEU A 90 5.54 23.57 1.71
C LEU A 90 6.28 23.94 0.40
N PHE A 91 6.39 22.99 -0.51
CA PHE A 91 7.21 23.13 -1.73
C PHE A 91 6.38 23.30 -3.01
N GLY A 92 5.05 23.29 -2.91
CA GLY A 92 4.11 23.39 -4.04
C GLY A 92 3.88 22.08 -4.80
N VAL A 93 4.78 21.10 -4.64
CA VAL A 93 4.68 19.76 -5.23
C VAL A 93 5.33 18.73 -4.30
N ALA A 94 4.84 17.50 -4.32
CA ALA A 94 5.55 16.35 -3.79
C ALA A 94 5.37 15.14 -4.70
N ILE A 95 6.37 14.27 -4.72
CA ILE A 95 6.42 13.07 -5.56
C ILE A 95 6.59 11.87 -4.64
N PHE A 96 5.68 10.90 -4.77
CA PHE A 96 5.85 9.56 -4.24
C PHE A 96 6.14 8.62 -5.41
N SER A 97 7.28 7.94 -5.36
CA SER A 97 7.64 6.90 -6.31
C SER A 97 7.74 5.58 -5.55
N GLN A 98 7.16 4.52 -6.11
CA GLN A 98 7.22 3.19 -5.52
C GLN A 98 7.69 2.17 -6.54
N LYS A 99 8.46 1.19 -6.07
CA LYS A 99 8.89 0.02 -6.85
C LYS A 99 8.67 -1.26 -6.06
N ASN A 100 8.70 -2.38 -6.78
CA ASN A 100 8.71 -3.73 -6.20
C ASN A 100 7.49 -3.99 -5.28
N ALA A 101 6.35 -3.40 -5.61
CA ALA A 101 5.06 -3.73 -5.02
C ALA A 101 4.34 -4.75 -5.88
N TYR A 102 3.44 -5.53 -5.29
CA TYR A 102 2.50 -6.35 -6.05
C TYR A 102 1.50 -5.46 -6.81
N THR A 103 1.27 -5.79 -8.08
CA THR A 103 0.33 -5.12 -9.01
C THR A 103 -0.45 -6.16 -9.79
#